data_AF-A0A7S3HED9-F1
#
_entry.id   AF-A0A7S3HED9-F1
#
_cell.length_a   1.000
_cell.length_b   1.000
_cell.length_c   1.000
_cell.angle_alpha   90.00
_cell.angle_beta   90.00
_cell.angle_gamma   90.00
#
_symmetry.space_group_name_H-M   'P 1'
#
loop_
_entity.id
_entity.type
_entity.pdbx_description
1 polymer ?
#
loop_
_entity_poly.entity_id
_entity_poly.type
_entity_poly.pdbx_seq_one_letter_code
_entity_poly.pdbx_strand_id
1 'polypeptide(L)'
;ALLSPWGSLSYMEKKRKRPLIHCVLRGGLRLPNDIAQLVPAILEAASALLPLPAAGEVLQAGRRLQVGRTLLAVKEHWPSALALAAVLSAAGTVSDEDVRRSFTEAKAWVDTSGLTGCWEWKPFIDGKRLMEPPFSVPRGKRLGTLIETQLRWRMEDPALDAAACEQRLLAEEGGSGGTASLQPSA
;
A
#
# COMPACT_ATOMS: atom_id res chain seq x y z
N ALA A 1 9.52 -6.81 -22.56
CA ALA A 1 10.07 -5.68 -21.77
C ALA A 1 9.78 -5.83 -20.27
N LEU A 2 8.54 -6.07 -19.84
CA LEU A 2 8.22 -6.27 -18.41
C LEU A 2 8.91 -7.50 -17.80
N LEU A 3 9.08 -8.56 -18.60
CA LEU A 3 9.80 -9.79 -18.23
C LEU A 3 11.29 -9.76 -18.63
N SER A 4 11.80 -8.62 -19.12
CA SER A 4 13.22 -8.54 -19.49
C SER A 4 14.07 -8.12 -18.29
N PRO A 5 15.40 -8.34 -18.32
CA PRO A 5 16.33 -7.90 -17.27
C PRO A 5 16.31 -6.39 -16.99
N TRP A 6 15.58 -5.62 -17.80
CA TRP A 6 15.46 -4.17 -17.68
C TRP A 6 14.46 -3.72 -16.61
N GLY A 7 13.64 -4.64 -16.07
CA GLY A 7 12.67 -4.31 -15.02
C GLY A 7 13.28 -3.70 -13.76
N SER A 8 14.53 -4.07 -13.43
CA SER A 8 15.28 -3.53 -12.29
C SER A 8 16.13 -2.32 -12.62
N LEU A 9 16.25 -1.94 -13.90
CA LEU A 9 17.07 -0.82 -14.32
C LEU A 9 16.35 0.50 -14.07
N SER A 10 17.15 1.53 -13.78
CA SER A 10 16.68 2.87 -13.49
C SER A 10 17.56 3.92 -14.12
N TYR A 11 17.00 5.09 -14.39
CA TYR A 11 17.73 6.26 -14.89
C TYR A 11 17.43 7.49 -14.02
N MET A 12 18.27 8.52 -14.13
CA MET A 12 18.08 9.78 -13.43
C MET A 12 17.38 10.80 -14.33
N GLU A 13 16.25 11.33 -13.87
CA GLU A 13 15.51 12.41 -14.54
C GLU A 13 15.25 13.54 -13.55
N LYS A 14 15.77 14.75 -13.82
CA LYS A 14 15.60 15.93 -12.94
C LYS A 14 15.92 15.63 -11.47
N LYS A 15 17.06 14.96 -11.21
CA LYS A 15 17.52 14.52 -9.88
C LYS A 15 16.63 13.46 -9.18
N ARG A 16 15.66 12.85 -9.88
CA ARG A 16 14.84 11.75 -9.36
C ARG A 16 15.19 10.45 -10.08
N LYS A 17 15.35 9.37 -9.33
CA LYS A 17 15.52 8.02 -9.86
C LYS A 17 14.17 7.53 -10.40
N ARG A 18 14.13 7.08 -11.65
CA ARG A 18 12.93 6.59 -12.34
C ARG A 18 13.21 5.19 -12.93
N PRO A 19 12.22 4.28 -12.96
CA PRO A 19 12.36 3.00 -13.65
C PRO A 19 12.66 3.21 -15.15
N LEU A 20 13.58 2.44 -15.73
CA LEU A 20 13.97 2.59 -17.14
C LEU A 20 12.77 2.41 -18.08
N ILE A 21 11.84 1.51 -17.73
CA ILE A 21 10.62 1.28 -18.48
C ILE A 21 9.79 2.56 -18.66
N HIS A 22 9.77 3.47 -17.67
CA HIS A 22 9.09 4.77 -17.82
C HIS A 22 9.68 5.61 -18.96
N CYS A 23 11.01 5.61 -19.13
CA CYS A 23 11.67 6.31 -20.25
C CYS A 23 11.33 5.67 -21.60
N VAL A 24 11.32 4.34 -21.67
CA VAL A 24 10.99 3.63 -22.91
C VAL A 24 9.54 3.89 -23.33
N LEU A 25 8.60 3.83 -22.38
CA LEU A 25 7.18 4.10 -22.63
C LEU A 25 6.94 5.55 -23.06
N ARG A 26 7.53 6.51 -22.34
CA ARG A 26 7.31 7.93 -22.59
C ARG A 26 8.13 8.49 -23.76
N GLY A 27 9.42 8.21 -23.80
CA GLY A 27 10.35 8.72 -24.81
C GLY A 27 10.36 7.90 -26.08
N GLY A 28 10.36 6.56 -25.95
CA GLY A 28 10.41 5.65 -27.09
C GLY A 28 9.05 5.48 -27.77
N LEU A 29 8.01 5.16 -27.00
CA LEU A 29 6.66 4.88 -27.52
C LEU A 29 5.72 6.09 -27.51
N ARG A 30 6.16 7.24 -26.95
CA ARG A 30 5.38 8.49 -26.86
C ARG A 30 4.01 8.31 -26.18
N LEU A 31 3.93 7.41 -25.20
CA LEU A 31 2.70 7.22 -24.44
C LEU A 31 2.39 8.42 -23.52
N PRO A 32 1.11 8.66 -23.21
CA PRO A 32 0.69 9.61 -22.18
C PRO A 32 1.42 9.39 -20.85
N ASN A 33 1.72 10.48 -20.13
CA ASN A 33 2.55 10.44 -18.92
C ASN A 33 1.89 9.66 -17.77
N ASP A 34 0.58 9.71 -17.64
CA ASP A 34 -0.22 8.91 -16.71
C ASP A 34 -0.04 7.41 -16.98
N ILE A 35 -0.18 6.96 -18.23
CA ILE A 35 0.04 5.56 -18.62
C ILE A 35 1.50 5.14 -18.37
N ALA A 36 2.46 6.00 -18.74
CA ALA A 36 3.88 5.74 -18.54
C ALA A 36 4.27 5.61 -17.05
N GLN A 37 3.53 6.26 -16.15
CA GLN A 37 3.70 6.13 -14.69
C GLN A 37 2.95 4.93 -14.11
N LEU A 38 1.78 4.59 -14.66
CA LEU A 38 0.95 3.49 -14.21
C LEU A 38 1.63 2.12 -14.43
N VAL A 39 2.22 1.89 -15.60
CA VAL A 39 2.83 0.59 -15.93
C VAL A 39 3.93 0.18 -14.95
N PRO A 40 4.92 1.03 -14.59
CA PRO A 40 5.88 0.72 -13.54
C PRO A 40 5.23 0.44 -12.19
N ALA A 41 4.18 1.18 -11.81
CA ALA A 41 3.47 0.98 -10.55
C ALA A 41 2.77 -0.39 -10.51
N ILE A 42 2.12 -0.82 -11.60
CA ILE A 42 1.53 -2.15 -11.74
C ILE A 42 2.60 -3.24 -11.65
N LEU A 43 3.77 -3.06 -12.26
CA LEU A 43 4.88 -4.02 -12.19
C LEU A 43 5.43 -4.16 -10.76
N GLU A 44 5.66 -3.04 -10.08
CA GLU A 44 6.12 -3.03 -8.68
C GLU A 44 5.07 -3.67 -7.75
N ALA A 45 3.80 -3.34 -7.96
CA ALA A 45 2.69 -3.95 -7.24
C ALA A 45 2.60 -5.45 -7.46
N ALA A 46 2.72 -5.92 -8.70
CA ALA A 46 2.70 -7.34 -9.03
C ALA A 46 3.81 -8.10 -8.27
N SER A 47 5.00 -7.51 -8.18
CA SER A 47 6.12 -8.10 -7.43
C SER A 47 5.84 -8.13 -5.91
N ALA A 48 5.25 -7.07 -5.37
CA ALA A 48 4.91 -6.98 -3.94
C ALA A 48 3.78 -7.93 -3.52
N LEU A 49 2.87 -8.25 -4.45
CA LEU A 49 1.74 -9.15 -4.24
C LEU A 49 2.15 -10.63 -4.24
N LEU A 50 3.35 -10.98 -4.70
CA LEU A 50 3.87 -12.35 -4.64
C LEU A 50 4.41 -12.71 -3.23
N PRO A 51 4.14 -13.93 -2.70
CA PRO A 51 3.16 -14.89 -3.19
C PRO A 51 1.73 -14.42 -2.89
N LEU A 52 0.82 -14.78 -3.79
CA LEU A 52 -0.61 -14.52 -3.64
C LEU A 52 -1.17 -15.41 -2.52
N PRO A 53 -1.93 -14.87 -1.56
CA PRO A 53 -2.63 -15.70 -0.59
C PRO A 53 -3.67 -16.57 -1.28
N ALA A 54 -3.86 -17.80 -0.79
CA ALA A 54 -4.99 -18.62 -1.22
C ALA A 54 -6.30 -18.07 -0.64
N ALA A 55 -7.42 -18.34 -1.31
CA ALA A 55 -8.73 -17.97 -0.80
C ALA A 55 -8.97 -18.61 0.58
N GLY A 56 -9.39 -17.82 1.56
CA GLY A 56 -9.63 -18.27 2.95
C GLY A 56 -8.42 -18.22 3.87
N GLU A 57 -7.23 -17.87 3.37
CA GLU A 57 -6.04 -17.74 4.22
C GLU A 57 -6.07 -16.45 5.06
N VAL A 58 -5.91 -16.59 6.37
CA VAL A 58 -5.80 -15.44 7.28
C VAL A 58 -4.37 -14.93 7.26
N LEU A 59 -4.13 -13.83 6.53
CA LEU A 59 -2.83 -13.18 6.53
C LEU A 59 -2.54 -12.53 7.88
N GLN A 60 -1.26 -12.59 8.28
CA GLN A 60 -0.71 -11.77 9.36
C GLN A 60 -0.92 -10.27 9.05
N ALA A 61 -1.15 -9.47 10.09
CA ALA A 61 -1.42 -8.03 9.97
C ALA A 61 -0.37 -7.29 9.12
N GLY A 62 0.92 -7.64 9.26
CA GLY A 62 1.99 -7.04 8.46
C GLY A 62 1.87 -7.32 6.95
N ARG A 63 1.49 -8.55 6.57
CA ARG A 63 1.27 -8.89 5.15
C ARG A 63 0.00 -8.22 4.61
N ARG A 64 -1.07 -8.18 5.42
CA ARG A 64 -2.31 -7.46 5.05
C ARG A 64 -2.05 -5.97 4.81
N LEU A 65 -1.27 -5.33 5.69
CA LEU A 65 -0.82 -3.94 5.52
C LEU A 65 -0.04 -3.77 4.22
N GLN A 66 0.89 -4.68 3.92
CA GLN A 66 1.65 -4.62 2.67
C GLN A 66 0.72 -4.68 1.45
N VAL A 67 -0.23 -5.61 1.43
CA VAL A 67 -1.22 -5.71 0.36
C VAL A 67 -2.05 -4.43 0.28
N GLY A 68 -2.57 -3.93 1.40
CA GLY A 68 -3.35 -2.67 1.43
C GLY A 68 -2.57 -1.47 0.87
N ARG A 69 -1.27 -1.35 1.19
CA ARG A 69 -0.39 -0.32 0.62
C ARG A 69 -0.19 -0.50 -0.88
N THR A 70 -0.03 -1.73 -1.33
CA THR A 70 0.09 -2.03 -2.76
C THR A 70 -1.19 -1.67 -3.51
N LEU A 71 -2.37 -2.04 -2.99
CA LEU A 71 -3.65 -1.67 -3.55
C LEU A 71 -3.86 -0.15 -3.59
N LEU A 72 -3.47 0.57 -2.52
CA LEU A 72 -3.51 2.04 -2.48
C LEU A 72 -2.66 2.68 -3.58
N ALA A 73 -1.51 2.09 -3.93
CA ALA A 73 -0.61 2.61 -4.95
C ALA A 73 -1.14 2.45 -6.37
N VAL A 74 -1.82 1.34 -6.68
CA VAL A 74 -2.34 1.05 -8.03
C VAL A 74 -3.84 1.30 -8.20
N LYS A 75 -4.56 1.59 -7.12
CA LYS A 75 -5.99 1.97 -7.12
C LYS A 75 -6.84 0.97 -7.90
N GLU A 76 -7.73 1.43 -8.80
CA GLU A 76 -8.57 0.57 -9.63
C GLU A 76 -7.81 -0.44 -10.51
N HIS A 77 -6.50 -0.28 -10.70
CA HIS A 77 -5.67 -1.17 -11.53
C HIS A 77 -5.10 -2.37 -10.77
N TRP A 78 -5.49 -2.59 -9.50
CA TRP A 78 -5.05 -3.76 -8.74
C TRP A 78 -5.35 -5.11 -9.40
N PRO A 79 -6.45 -5.33 -10.16
CA PRO A 79 -6.67 -6.61 -10.82
C PRO A 79 -5.60 -6.87 -11.89
N SER A 80 -5.14 -5.82 -12.58
CA SER A 80 -4.03 -5.94 -13.55
C SER A 80 -2.72 -6.31 -12.87
N ALA A 81 -2.46 -5.77 -11.68
CA ALA A 81 -1.28 -6.12 -10.89
C ALA A 81 -1.33 -7.58 -10.41
N LEU A 82 -2.49 -8.07 -9.97
CA LEU A 82 -2.66 -9.48 -9.60
C LEU A 82 -2.53 -10.42 -10.80
N ALA A 83 -3.12 -10.08 -11.94
CA ALA A 83 -2.99 -10.88 -13.16
C ALA A 83 -1.52 -10.99 -13.58
N LEU A 84 -0.78 -9.88 -13.52
CA LEU A 84 0.66 -9.88 -13.77
C LEU A 84 1.42 -10.70 -12.73
N ALA A 85 1.07 -10.60 -11.44
CA ALA A 85 1.67 -11.41 -10.38
C ALA A 85 1.49 -12.91 -10.64
N ALA A 86 0.28 -13.35 -10.99
CA ALA A 86 -0.02 -14.75 -11.29
C ALA A 86 0.81 -15.28 -12.48
N VAL A 87 0.95 -14.48 -13.55
CA VAL A 87 1.80 -14.80 -14.70
C VAL A 87 3.28 -14.87 -14.30
N LEU A 88 3.74 -13.93 -13.47
CA LEU A 88 5.13 -13.89 -12.98
C LEU A 88 5.47 -15.10 -12.09
N SER A 89 4.56 -15.55 -11.23
CA SER A 89 4.76 -16.76 -10.43
C SER A 89 4.80 -18.05 -11.24
N ALA A 90 4.23 -18.04 -12.45
CA ALA A 90 4.09 -19.19 -13.32
C ALA A 90 5.27 -19.38 -14.30
N ALA A 91 6.28 -18.50 -14.27
CA ALA A 91 7.38 -18.50 -15.22
C ALA A 91 8.19 -19.81 -15.20
N GLY A 92 7.84 -20.76 -16.09
CA GLY A 92 8.66 -21.95 -16.37
C GLY A 92 7.90 -23.18 -16.88
N THR A 93 6.78 -23.57 -16.25
CA THR A 93 6.16 -24.90 -16.49
C THR A 93 4.70 -25.02 -16.03
N VAL A 94 4.07 -23.92 -15.63
CA VAL A 94 2.73 -23.92 -15.02
C VAL A 94 1.66 -23.78 -16.10
N SER A 95 0.55 -24.53 -15.99
CA SER A 95 -0.51 -24.50 -17.00
C SER A 95 -1.28 -23.17 -16.99
N ASP A 96 -1.90 -22.81 -18.12
CA ASP A 96 -2.80 -21.65 -18.18
C ASP A 96 -3.93 -21.73 -17.13
N GLU A 97 -4.38 -22.94 -16.82
CA GLU A 97 -5.40 -23.20 -15.81
C GLU A 97 -4.92 -22.85 -14.40
N ASP A 98 -3.68 -23.18 -14.07
CA ASP A 98 -3.06 -22.82 -12.80
C ASP A 98 -2.91 -21.30 -12.63
N VAL A 99 -2.52 -20.59 -13.70
CA VAL A 99 -2.42 -19.12 -13.70
C VAL A 99 -3.79 -18.50 -13.44
N ARG A 100 -4.83 -18.97 -14.14
CA ARG A 100 -6.21 -18.49 -13.98
C ARG A 100 -6.75 -18.77 -12.58
N ARG A 101 -6.48 -19.96 -12.04
CA ARG A 101 -6.85 -20.34 -10.68
C ARG A 101 -6.17 -19.45 -9.66
N SER A 102 -4.85 -19.27 -9.75
CA SER A 102 -4.08 -18.41 -8.86
C SER A 102 -4.59 -16.97 -8.87
N PHE A 103 -4.87 -16.40 -10.05
CA PHE A 103 -5.50 -15.09 -10.17
C PHE A 103 -6.89 -15.04 -9.49
N THR A 104 -7.73 -16.05 -9.73
CA THR A 104 -9.11 -16.10 -9.21
C THR A 104 -9.12 -16.20 -7.69
N GLU A 105 -8.29 -17.06 -7.11
CA GLU A 105 -8.16 -17.22 -5.65
C GLU A 105 -7.65 -15.94 -4.99
N ALA A 106 -6.61 -15.32 -5.55
CA ALA A 106 -6.06 -14.07 -5.04
C ALA A 106 -7.07 -12.92 -5.13
N LYS A 107 -7.81 -12.84 -6.24
CA LYS A 107 -8.87 -11.85 -6.43
C LYS A 107 -9.98 -12.05 -5.39
N ALA A 108 -10.47 -13.28 -5.23
CA ALA A 108 -11.48 -13.61 -4.24
C ALA A 108 -11.02 -13.28 -2.81
N TRP A 109 -9.74 -13.49 -2.51
CA TRP A 109 -9.15 -13.07 -1.25
C TRP A 109 -9.20 -11.55 -1.07
N VAL A 110 -8.78 -10.76 -2.07
CA VAL A 110 -8.85 -9.29 -1.97
C VAL A 110 -10.30 -8.82 -1.77
N ASP A 111 -11.22 -9.36 -2.56
CA ASP A 111 -12.66 -9.02 -2.49
C ASP A 111 -13.27 -9.32 -1.11
N THR A 112 -12.81 -10.37 -0.42
CA THR A 112 -13.32 -10.78 0.90
C THR A 112 -12.49 -10.26 2.08
N SER A 113 -11.29 -9.74 1.83
CA SER A 113 -10.37 -9.24 2.87
C SER A 113 -10.85 -7.95 3.54
N GLY A 114 -11.80 -7.24 2.94
CA GLY A 114 -12.20 -5.90 3.35
C GLY A 114 -11.24 -4.80 2.88
N LEU A 115 -10.21 -5.11 2.08
CA LEU A 115 -9.28 -4.10 1.52
C LEU A 115 -9.75 -3.50 0.19
N THR A 116 -10.81 -4.02 -0.42
CA THR A 116 -11.34 -3.47 -1.67
C THR A 116 -11.78 -2.02 -1.47
N GLY A 117 -11.32 -1.13 -2.36
CA GLY A 117 -11.61 0.30 -2.26
C GLY A 117 -10.77 1.04 -1.22
N CYS A 118 -9.72 0.44 -0.66
CA CYS A 118 -8.88 1.10 0.35
C CYS A 118 -8.24 2.42 -0.12
N TRP A 119 -8.12 2.62 -1.43
CA TRP A 119 -7.65 3.87 -2.02
C TRP A 119 -8.61 5.06 -1.87
N GLU A 120 -9.86 4.81 -1.48
CA GLU A 120 -10.88 5.84 -1.23
C GLU A 120 -11.07 6.11 0.27
N TRP A 121 -10.39 5.35 1.12
CA TRP A 121 -10.54 5.46 2.56
C TRP A 121 -10.05 6.80 3.08
N LYS A 122 -10.89 7.42 3.91
CA LYS A 122 -10.53 8.58 4.72
C LYS A 122 -10.16 8.12 6.14
N PRO A 123 -9.31 8.86 6.87
CA PRO A 123 -9.14 8.62 8.29
C PRO A 123 -10.49 8.72 9.02
N PHE A 124 -10.70 7.93 10.07
CA PHE A 124 -11.92 8.01 10.87
C PHE A 124 -12.04 9.34 11.60
N ILE A 125 -10.90 9.87 12.04
CA ILE A 125 -10.78 11.16 12.72
C ILE A 125 -9.96 12.07 11.81
N ASP A 126 -10.62 13.08 11.26
CA ASP A 126 -9.98 14.03 10.37
C ASP A 126 -9.00 14.95 11.13
N GLY A 127 -8.22 15.71 10.36
CA GLY A 127 -7.22 16.61 10.94
C GLY A 127 -7.82 17.70 11.83
N LYS A 128 -9.08 18.09 11.61
CA LYS A 128 -9.74 19.11 12.43
C LYS A 128 -10.09 18.54 13.80
N ARG A 129 -10.72 17.37 13.84
CA ARG A 129 -11.06 16.66 15.09
C ARG A 129 -9.81 16.30 15.90
N LEU A 130 -8.70 15.94 15.25
CA LEU A 130 -7.43 15.68 15.94
C LEU A 130 -6.84 16.92 16.63
N MET A 131 -7.13 18.14 16.15
CA MET A 131 -6.67 19.38 16.78
C MET A 131 -7.54 19.82 17.96
N GLU A 132 -8.76 19.29 18.06
CA GLU A 132 -9.72 19.60 19.12
C GLU A 132 -9.53 18.65 20.32
N PRO A 133 -9.95 19.03 21.55
CA PRO A 133 -10.04 18.09 22.66
C PRO A 133 -10.93 16.90 22.27
N PRO A 134 -10.60 15.66 22.69
CA PRO A 134 -9.58 15.31 23.68
C PRO A 134 -8.13 15.20 23.16
N PHE A 135 -7.91 15.20 21.85
CA PHE A 135 -6.60 14.89 21.26
C PHE A 135 -5.63 16.07 21.31
N SER A 136 -6.11 17.29 21.05
CA SER A 136 -5.32 18.54 21.12
C SER A 136 -3.98 18.49 20.35
N VAL A 137 -3.93 17.76 19.23
CA VAL A 137 -2.70 17.54 18.47
C VAL A 137 -2.30 18.85 17.76
N PRO A 138 -1.08 19.37 17.97
CA PRO A 138 -0.65 20.59 17.33
C PRO A 138 -0.50 20.42 15.82
N ARG A 139 -0.77 21.49 15.08
CA ARG A 139 -0.55 21.52 13.63
C ARG A 139 0.93 21.26 13.32
N GLY A 140 1.20 20.26 12.49
CA GLY A 140 2.55 19.92 12.07
C GLY A 140 2.68 18.50 11.54
N LYS A 141 3.92 18.01 11.45
CA LYS A 141 4.24 16.67 10.95
C LYS A 141 3.49 15.56 11.70
N ARG A 142 3.31 15.72 13.01
CA ARG A 142 2.61 14.76 13.89
C ARG A 142 1.18 14.48 13.41
N LEU A 143 0.45 15.52 13.01
CA LEU A 143 -0.92 15.40 12.51
C LEU A 143 -0.99 14.48 11.28
N GLY A 144 -0.08 14.68 10.32
CA GLY A 144 0.03 13.82 9.13
C GLY A 144 0.37 12.37 9.49
N THR A 145 1.30 12.17 10.43
CA THR A 145 1.65 10.83 10.92
C THR A 145 0.46 10.10 11.55
N LEU A 146 -0.38 10.80 12.33
CA LEU A 146 -1.57 10.18 12.92
C LEU A 146 -2.61 9.81 11.86
N ILE A 147 -2.82 10.67 10.85
CA ILE A 147 -3.69 10.35 9.71
C ILE A 147 -3.20 9.09 8.97
N GLU A 148 -1.91 9.01 8.68
CA GLU A 148 -1.29 7.83 8.05
C GLU A 148 -1.41 6.58 8.93
N THR A 149 -1.22 6.72 10.24
CA THR A 149 -1.36 5.63 11.22
C THR A 149 -2.79 5.08 11.25
N GLN A 150 -3.81 5.94 11.20
CA GLN A 150 -5.20 5.49 11.13
C GLN A 150 -5.45 4.63 9.88
N LEU A 151 -4.99 5.08 8.71
CA LEU A 151 -5.12 4.31 7.47
C LEU A 151 -4.36 2.97 7.54
N ARG A 152 -3.16 2.97 8.14
CA ARG A 152 -2.40 1.73 8.40
C ARG A 152 -3.20 0.76 9.26
N TRP A 153 -3.78 1.20 10.39
CA TRP A 153 -4.56 0.31 11.25
C TRP A 153 -5.76 -0.27 10.53
N ARG A 154 -6.44 0.51 9.69
CA ARG A 154 -7.53 0.02 8.85
C ARG A 154 -7.08 -1.03 7.83
N MET A 155 -5.84 -0.94 7.33
CA MET A 155 -5.28 -1.97 6.44
C MET A 155 -4.85 -3.22 7.22
N GLU A 156 -4.37 -3.07 8.46
CA GLU A 156 -4.03 -4.20 9.34
C GLU A 156 -5.29 -4.92 9.81
N ASP A 157 -6.35 -4.18 10.09
CA ASP A 157 -7.64 -4.65 10.57
C ASP A 157 -8.80 -3.90 9.89
N PRO A 158 -9.29 -4.42 8.74
CA PRO A 158 -10.41 -3.80 8.01
C PRO A 158 -11.73 -3.76 8.77
N ALA A 159 -11.86 -4.54 9.86
CA ALA A 159 -13.02 -4.51 10.74
C ALA A 159 -12.92 -3.41 11.82
N LEU A 160 -11.78 -2.71 11.92
CA LEU A 160 -11.60 -1.61 12.84
C LEU A 160 -12.64 -0.51 12.58
N ASP A 161 -13.42 -0.20 13.60
CA ASP A 161 -14.40 0.89 13.56
C ASP A 161 -13.84 2.21 14.08
N ALA A 162 -14.65 3.26 13.99
CA ALA A 162 -14.26 4.60 14.43
C ALA A 162 -13.99 4.67 15.93
N ALA A 163 -14.75 3.94 16.76
CA ALA A 163 -14.64 3.98 18.21
C ALA A 163 -13.35 3.30 18.70
N ALA A 164 -13.02 2.13 18.16
CA ALA A 164 -11.77 1.43 18.43
C ALA A 164 -10.57 2.24 17.93
N CYS A 165 -10.69 2.92 16.80
CA CYS A 165 -9.64 3.81 16.30
C CYS A 165 -9.41 5.02 17.22
N GLU A 166 -10.48 5.63 17.72
CA GLU A 166 -10.44 6.73 18.69
C GLU A 166 -9.77 6.31 20.01
N GLN A 167 -10.13 5.14 20.54
CA GLN A 167 -9.48 4.58 21.73
C GLN A 167 -7.98 4.35 21.53
N ARG A 168 -7.56 3.83 20.38
CA ARG A 168 -6.14 3.64 20.06
C ARG A 168 -5.39 4.97 19.96
N LEU A 169 -5.99 6.00 19.37
CA LEU A 169 -5.38 7.34 19.31
C LEU A 169 -5.21 7.95 20.70
N LEU A 170 -6.23 7.85 21.56
CA LEU A 170 -6.13 8.32 22.94
C LEU A 170 -5.04 7.60 23.73
N ALA A 171 -4.88 6.29 23.54
CA ALA A 171 -3.82 5.52 24.17
C ALA A 171 -2.42 5.95 23.70
N GLU A 172 -2.23 6.26 22.41
CA GLU A 172 -0.95 6.77 21.89
C GLU A 172 -0.61 8.16 22.43
N GLU A 173 -1.59 9.07 22.50
CA GLU A 173 -1.37 10.44 22.99
C GLU A 173 -1.19 10.48 24.51
N GLY A 174 -1.89 9.62 25.26
CA GLY A 174 -1.67 9.45 26.70
C GLY A 174 -0.31 8.84 27.06
N GLY A 175 0.25 8.00 26.19
CA GLY A 175 1.56 7.36 26.39
C GLY A 175 2.76 8.24 26.02
N SER A 176 2.60 9.24 25.15
CA SER A 176 3.71 10.08 24.68
C SER A 176 4.09 11.22 25.65
N GLY A 177 3.37 11.40 26.76
CA GLY A 177 3.64 12.43 27.77
C GLY A 177 4.67 12.05 28.85
N GLY A 178 5.30 10.87 28.78
CA GLY A 178 6.08 10.28 29.88
C GLY A 178 7.61 10.27 29.76
N THR A 179 8.23 10.76 28.68
CA THR A 179 9.69 10.78 28.51
C THR A 179 10.26 12.20 28.56
N ALA A 180 9.96 12.92 29.64
CA ALA A 180 10.76 14.07 30.03
C ALA A 180 12.10 13.56 30.57
N SER A 181 13.10 13.61 29.69
CA SER A 181 14.52 13.45 30.00
C SER A 181 14.93 14.28 31.22
N LEU A 182 15.05 13.64 32.38
CA LEU A 182 15.83 14.14 33.52
C LEU A 182 17.29 14.26 33.06
N GLN A 183 17.71 15.47 32.68
CA GLN A 183 19.13 15.79 32.64
C GLN A 183 19.62 16.03 34.07
N PRO A 184 20.67 15.32 34.54
CA PRO A 184 21.31 15.66 35.80
C PRO A 184 22.11 16.95 35.61
N SER A 185 21.79 17.99 36.37
CA SER A 185 22.64 19.17 36.51
C SER A 185 23.93 18.77 37.22
N ALA A 186 25.06 19.02 36.55
CA ALA A 186 26.39 19.06 37.15
C ALA A 186 26.73 20.51 37.53
#